data_AF-A0A969ZWX2-F1
#
_entry.id   AF-A0A969ZWX2-F1
#
_cell.length_a   1.000
_cell.length_b   1.000
_cell.length_c   1.000
_cell.angle_alpha   90.00
_cell.angle_beta   90.00
_cell.angle_gamma   90.00
#
_symmetry.space_group_name_H-M   'P 1'
#
loop_
_entity.id
_entity.type
_entity.pdbx_description
1 polymer ?
#
loop_
_entity_poly.entity_id
_entity_poly.type
_entity_poly.pdbx_seq_one_letter_code
_entity_poly.pdbx_strand_id
1 'polypeptide(L)'
;MTIVHNVSRNLDEMMKAIEQWLPLYMVADIEPYYYPKVKDGVYRRTIFIAKNISAISSLSVGDNTNGILNCLIEDKKAVRALETEFDRYLSLCKPLFEIKKDDLTGNYLKLYEDKIIGEGDFYYMGAYPTFYTMPEGLAKNIESKYPDRGFLDLYNFARNELIFSSTNKALSELVNLSTGKEGYGVYFGNEFIEYSKEDFLDHLAEIKNLSRSFSNYNVYSSENINPNISILMREERGVIIERRKEPFGILYLEEENLRSALSYYIKRKISVAKNINRL
;
A
#
# COMPACT_ATOMS: atom_id res chain seq x y z
N MET A 1 -9.84 -15.98 -3.22
CA MET A 1 -10.70 -15.34 -4.23
C MET A 1 -9.81 -14.75 -5.31
N THR A 2 -10.09 -15.01 -6.58
CA THR A 2 -9.31 -14.45 -7.69
C THR A 2 -10.11 -13.36 -8.39
N ILE A 3 -9.49 -12.22 -8.67
CA ILE A 3 -10.15 -11.09 -9.31
C ILE A 3 -9.23 -10.48 -10.38
N VAL A 4 -9.81 -10.08 -11.51
CA VAL A 4 -9.10 -9.33 -12.55
C VAL A 4 -9.59 -7.89 -12.57
N HIS A 5 -8.73 -6.95 -12.21
CA HIS A 5 -9.01 -5.52 -12.25
C HIS A 5 -8.80 -4.97 -13.67
N ASN A 6 -9.66 -4.02 -14.04
CA ASN A 6 -9.39 -3.17 -15.19
C ASN A 6 -8.58 -1.96 -14.70
N VAL A 7 -7.31 -1.90 -15.10
CA VAL A 7 -6.37 -0.81 -14.77
C VAL A 7 -6.33 0.28 -15.85
N SER A 8 -6.95 0.05 -17.02
CA SER A 8 -7.12 1.05 -18.07
C SER A 8 -8.36 1.90 -17.82
N ARG A 9 -8.34 2.70 -16.75
CA ARG A 9 -9.44 3.59 -16.34
C ARG A 9 -8.94 5.02 -16.15
N ASN A 10 -9.88 5.96 -16.08
CA ASN A 10 -9.53 7.31 -15.64
C ASN A 10 -9.04 7.30 -14.17
N LEU A 11 -8.28 8.33 -13.80
CA LEU A 11 -7.65 8.44 -12.49
C LEU A 11 -8.67 8.41 -11.33
N ASP A 12 -9.82 9.05 -11.50
CA ASP A 12 -10.86 9.14 -10.47
C ASP A 12 -11.48 7.78 -10.14
N GLU A 13 -11.72 6.95 -11.15
CA GLU A 13 -12.20 5.59 -10.96
C GLU A 13 -11.16 4.70 -10.29
N MET A 14 -9.88 4.85 -10.66
CA MET A 14 -8.79 4.11 -10.02
C MET A 14 -8.68 4.47 -8.54
N MET A 15 -8.76 5.76 -8.21
CA MET A 15 -8.77 6.21 -6.81
C MET A 15 -9.91 5.59 -6.01
N LYS A 16 -11.15 5.64 -6.52
CA LYS A 16 -12.31 5.04 -5.86
C LYS A 16 -12.11 3.53 -5.69
N ALA A 17 -11.54 2.86 -6.68
CA ALA A 17 -11.22 1.45 -6.59
C ALA A 17 -10.16 1.18 -5.51
N ILE A 18 -9.10 1.99 -5.40
CA ILE A 18 -8.11 1.88 -4.33
C ILE A 18 -8.78 2.02 -2.96
N GLU A 19 -9.62 3.05 -2.76
CA GLU A 19 -10.33 3.27 -1.49
C GLU A 19 -11.18 2.07 -1.06
N GLN A 20 -11.83 1.39 -2.02
CA GLN A 20 -12.71 0.25 -1.75
C GLN A 20 -11.94 -1.07 -1.59
N TRP A 21 -10.95 -1.33 -2.44
CA TRP A 21 -10.27 -2.63 -2.52
C TRP A 21 -9.05 -2.73 -1.61
N LEU A 22 -8.35 -1.62 -1.36
CA LEU A 22 -7.13 -1.63 -0.54
C LEU A 22 -7.37 -2.25 0.84
N PRO A 23 -8.44 -1.91 1.60
CA PRO A 23 -8.73 -2.58 2.87
C PRO A 23 -9.05 -4.07 2.72
N LEU A 24 -9.73 -4.47 1.64
CA LEU A 24 -10.14 -5.85 1.40
C LEU A 24 -8.96 -6.76 1.11
N TYR A 25 -7.98 -6.28 0.35
CA TYR A 25 -6.73 -7.03 0.12
C TYR A 25 -6.01 -7.40 1.41
N MET A 26 -6.28 -6.71 2.52
CA MET A 26 -5.57 -6.94 3.79
C MET A 26 -6.23 -7.99 4.67
N VAL A 27 -7.53 -8.22 4.50
CA VAL A 27 -8.33 -9.09 5.39
C VAL A 27 -8.81 -10.35 4.70
N ALA A 28 -8.73 -10.41 3.38
CA ALA A 28 -9.17 -11.54 2.60
C ALA A 28 -8.02 -12.12 1.78
N ASP A 29 -8.08 -13.43 1.57
CA ASP A 29 -7.22 -14.13 0.63
C ASP A 29 -7.66 -13.82 -0.80
N ILE A 30 -7.24 -12.65 -1.29
CA ILE A 30 -7.55 -12.13 -2.63
C ILE A 30 -6.27 -12.13 -3.45
N GLU A 31 -6.35 -12.72 -4.64
CA GLU A 31 -5.31 -12.69 -5.67
C GLU A 31 -5.75 -11.76 -6.80
N PRO A 32 -5.28 -10.50 -6.82
CA PRO A 32 -5.61 -9.57 -7.88
C PRO A 32 -4.70 -9.73 -9.10
N TYR A 33 -5.32 -9.67 -10.27
CA TYR A 33 -4.68 -9.72 -11.57
C TYR A 33 -5.13 -8.53 -12.42
N TYR A 34 -4.43 -8.26 -13.51
CA TYR A 34 -4.86 -7.32 -14.53
C TYR A 34 -4.48 -7.82 -15.92
N TYR A 35 -5.24 -7.40 -16.93
CA TYR A 35 -4.90 -7.69 -18.32
C TYR A 35 -4.00 -6.56 -18.86
N PRO A 36 -2.77 -6.86 -19.34
CA PRO A 36 -1.77 -5.83 -19.63
C PRO A 36 -1.94 -5.13 -20.97
N LYS A 37 -2.83 -5.62 -21.85
CA LYS A 37 -3.03 -5.02 -23.18
C LYS A 37 -4.23 -4.09 -23.18
N VAL A 38 -4.13 -3.01 -23.95
CA VAL A 38 -5.24 -2.09 -24.21
C VAL A 38 -6.39 -2.84 -24.89
N LYS A 39 -7.61 -2.59 -24.43
CA LYS A 39 -8.85 -3.06 -25.06
C LYS A 39 -9.52 -1.89 -25.77
N ASP A 40 -10.28 -2.18 -26.83
CA ASP A 40 -11.05 -1.16 -27.57
C ASP A 40 -12.19 -0.53 -26.73
N GLY A 41 -12.60 -1.19 -25.64
CA GLY A 41 -13.59 -0.69 -24.70
C GLY A 41 -15.03 -0.73 -25.22
N VAL A 42 -15.26 -1.25 -26.43
CA VAL A 42 -16.59 -1.28 -27.08
C VAL A 42 -17.49 -2.27 -26.36
N TYR A 43 -17.03 -3.50 -26.18
CA TYR A 43 -17.74 -4.51 -25.41
C TYR A 43 -17.13 -4.68 -24.04
N ARG A 44 -17.98 -4.63 -23.01
CA ARG A 44 -17.58 -4.89 -21.63
C ARG A 44 -18.32 -6.11 -21.13
N ARG A 45 -17.59 -6.94 -20.38
CA ARG A 45 -18.10 -8.20 -19.85
C ARG A 45 -17.81 -8.25 -18.36
N THR A 46 -18.84 -8.56 -17.60
CA THR A 46 -18.75 -8.78 -16.14
C THR A 46 -19.17 -10.20 -15.86
N ILE A 47 -18.31 -10.95 -15.19
CA ILE A 47 -18.59 -12.31 -14.74
C ILE A 47 -18.22 -12.45 -13.27
N PHE A 48 -19.17 -12.93 -12.46
CA PHE A 48 -18.93 -13.36 -11.08
C PHE A 48 -19.31 -14.83 -10.99
N ILE A 49 -18.41 -15.67 -10.48
CA ILE A 49 -18.57 -17.12 -10.50
C ILE A 49 -18.40 -17.66 -9.09
N ALA A 50 -19.45 -18.24 -8.54
CA ALA A 50 -19.38 -19.11 -7.38
C ALA A 50 -19.13 -20.54 -7.89
N LYS A 51 -17.88 -21.00 -7.78
CA LYS A 51 -17.42 -22.25 -8.41
C LYS A 51 -18.37 -23.42 -8.13
N ASN A 52 -18.75 -24.14 -9.17
CA ASN A 52 -19.69 -25.28 -9.16
C ASN A 52 -21.11 -24.99 -8.63
N ILE A 53 -21.45 -23.72 -8.36
CA ILE A 53 -22.74 -23.33 -7.75
C ILE A 53 -23.54 -22.49 -8.75
N SER A 54 -23.09 -21.28 -9.05
CA SER A 54 -23.81 -20.34 -9.91
C SER A 54 -22.88 -19.27 -10.47
N ALA A 55 -23.34 -18.55 -11.48
CA ALA A 55 -22.64 -17.39 -12.03
C ALA A 55 -23.61 -16.25 -12.37
N ILE A 56 -23.10 -15.03 -12.28
CA ILE A 56 -23.75 -13.85 -12.85
C ILE A 56 -22.91 -13.40 -14.03
N SER A 57 -23.53 -13.24 -15.19
CA SER A 57 -22.89 -12.73 -16.40
C SER A 57 -23.67 -11.55 -16.97
N SER A 58 -22.94 -10.53 -17.42
CA SER A 58 -23.51 -9.33 -18.03
C SER A 58 -22.60 -8.83 -19.16
N LEU A 59 -23.20 -8.19 -20.17
CA LEU A 59 -22.54 -7.61 -21.33
C LEU A 59 -23.09 -6.22 -21.58
N SER A 60 -22.21 -5.22 -21.69
CA SER A 60 -22.62 -3.86 -22.09
C SER A 60 -21.84 -3.39 -23.32
N VAL A 61 -22.40 -2.41 -24.00
CA VAL A 61 -21.73 -1.67 -25.08
C VAL A 61 -21.38 -0.28 -24.55
N GLY A 62 -20.09 0.01 -24.43
CA GLY A 62 -19.57 1.21 -23.77
C GLY A 62 -20.06 1.33 -22.32
N ASP A 63 -20.35 2.56 -21.90
CA ASP A 63 -20.82 2.90 -20.54
C ASP A 63 -22.35 2.76 -20.37
N ASN A 64 -23.11 2.41 -21.41
CA ASN A 64 -24.56 2.31 -21.30
C ASN A 64 -24.98 0.99 -20.64
N THR A 65 -25.36 1.07 -19.37
CA THR A 65 -25.82 -0.07 -18.57
C THR A 65 -27.34 -0.15 -18.43
N ASN A 66 -28.09 0.81 -18.99
CA ASN A 66 -29.54 0.85 -18.85
C ASN A 66 -30.20 -0.25 -19.70
N GLY A 67 -31.11 -1.02 -19.09
CA GLY A 67 -31.80 -2.12 -19.77
C GLY A 67 -30.91 -3.30 -20.17
N ILE A 68 -29.66 -3.36 -19.69
CA ILE A 68 -28.73 -4.45 -20.00
C ILE A 68 -29.18 -5.75 -19.32
N LEU A 69 -29.14 -6.84 -20.09
CA LEU A 69 -29.43 -8.17 -19.61
C LEU A 69 -28.38 -8.63 -18.59
N ASN A 70 -28.86 -9.00 -17.41
CA ASN A 70 -28.05 -9.66 -16.38
C ASN A 70 -28.60 -11.08 -16.20
N CYS A 71 -27.75 -12.08 -16.44
CA CYS A 71 -28.15 -13.48 -16.35
C CYS A 71 -27.63 -14.08 -15.05
N LEU A 72 -28.53 -14.57 -14.20
CA LEU A 72 -28.21 -15.56 -13.17
C LEU A 72 -28.21 -16.94 -13.83
N ILE A 73 -27.12 -17.68 -13.66
CA ILE A 73 -26.89 -18.96 -14.31
C ILE A 73 -26.61 -20.00 -13.24
N GLU A 74 -27.49 -21.01 -13.15
CA GLU A 74 -27.39 -22.12 -12.19
C GLU A 74 -27.21 -23.48 -12.88
N ASP A 75 -27.34 -23.53 -14.22
CA ASP A 75 -27.04 -24.75 -14.97
C ASP A 75 -25.56 -25.12 -14.83
N LYS A 76 -25.30 -26.34 -14.35
CA LYS A 76 -23.94 -26.79 -14.03
C LYS A 76 -23.02 -26.82 -15.25
N LYS A 77 -23.53 -27.08 -16.46
CA LYS A 77 -22.69 -27.09 -17.67
C LYS A 77 -22.34 -25.66 -18.08
N ALA A 78 -23.30 -24.73 -17.99
CA ALA A 78 -23.07 -23.32 -18.27
C ALA A 78 -22.11 -22.67 -17.25
N VAL A 79 -22.24 -22.97 -15.96
CA VAL A 79 -21.31 -22.50 -14.92
C VAL A 79 -19.88 -22.97 -15.23
N ARG A 80 -19.68 -24.26 -15.56
CA ARG A 80 -18.35 -24.79 -15.94
C ARG A 80 -17.79 -24.15 -17.21
N ALA A 81 -18.64 -23.81 -18.17
CA ALA A 81 -18.21 -23.10 -19.37
C ALA A 81 -17.68 -21.69 -19.03
N LEU A 82 -18.35 -20.98 -18.10
CA LEU A 82 -17.90 -19.68 -17.61
C LEU A 82 -16.62 -19.77 -16.76
N GLU A 83 -16.47 -20.81 -15.94
CA GLU A 83 -15.21 -21.10 -15.24
C GLU A 83 -14.05 -21.26 -16.23
N THR A 84 -14.26 -22.06 -17.28
CA THR A 84 -13.27 -22.27 -18.35
C THR A 84 -12.95 -20.96 -19.09
N GLU A 85 -13.97 -20.13 -19.35
CA GLU A 85 -13.79 -18.81 -19.96
C GLU A 85 -12.94 -17.89 -19.07
N PHE A 86 -13.26 -17.82 -17.77
CA PHE A 86 -12.52 -17.03 -16.80
C PHE A 86 -11.07 -17.49 -16.70
N ASP A 87 -10.81 -18.79 -16.60
CA ASP A 87 -9.46 -19.34 -16.47
C ASP A 87 -8.60 -19.05 -17.72
N ARG A 88 -9.20 -19.14 -18.92
CA ARG A 88 -8.52 -18.73 -20.17
C ARG A 88 -8.20 -17.24 -20.17
N TYR A 89 -9.13 -16.40 -19.73
CA TYR A 89 -8.87 -14.96 -19.64
C TYR A 89 -7.79 -14.65 -18.59
N LEU A 90 -7.83 -15.32 -17.44
CA LEU A 90 -6.83 -15.21 -16.38
C LEU A 90 -5.44 -15.61 -16.86
N SER A 91 -5.30 -16.63 -17.72
CA SER A 91 -4.01 -17.03 -18.29
C SER A 91 -3.34 -15.96 -19.17
N LEU A 92 -4.10 -14.96 -19.61
CA LEU A 92 -3.58 -13.81 -20.37
C LEU A 92 -3.25 -12.61 -19.47
N CYS A 93 -3.60 -12.69 -18.19
CA CYS A 93 -3.42 -11.63 -17.21
C CYS A 93 -2.08 -11.77 -16.49
N LYS A 94 -1.66 -10.69 -15.83
CA LYS A 94 -0.51 -10.66 -14.92
C LYS A 94 -0.99 -10.43 -13.49
N PRO A 95 -0.31 -10.98 -12.47
CA PRO A 95 -0.55 -10.60 -11.08
C PRO A 95 -0.42 -9.08 -10.92
N LEU A 96 -1.32 -8.47 -10.14
CA LEU A 96 -1.24 -7.04 -9.81
C LEU A 96 -0.19 -6.77 -8.74
N PHE A 97 0.05 -7.74 -7.86
CA PHE A 97 1.07 -7.69 -6.84
C PHE A 97 2.00 -8.90 -6.92
N GLU A 98 3.28 -8.68 -6.67
CA GLU A 98 4.17 -9.75 -6.22
C GLU A 98 4.06 -9.86 -4.68
N ILE A 99 3.84 -11.07 -4.17
CA ILE A 99 3.70 -11.33 -2.73
C ILE A 99 4.97 -12.01 -2.23
N LYS A 100 5.70 -11.37 -1.33
CA LYS A 100 6.83 -11.97 -0.61
C LYS A 100 6.38 -12.36 0.81
N LYS A 101 6.43 -13.66 1.11
CA LYS A 101 5.98 -14.24 2.39
C LYS A 101 7.12 -14.55 3.37
N ASP A 102 8.32 -14.87 2.86
CA ASP A 102 9.41 -15.41 3.69
C ASP A 102 10.70 -14.57 3.60
N ASP A 103 11.37 -14.42 4.74
CA ASP A 103 12.65 -13.72 4.99
C ASP A 103 12.64 -12.21 4.74
N LEU A 104 12.15 -11.45 5.72
CA LEU A 104 11.86 -10.03 5.53
C LEU A 104 13.06 -9.13 5.79
N THR A 105 13.96 -9.37 6.73
CA THR A 105 15.03 -8.38 6.98
C THR A 105 15.98 -8.28 5.78
N GLY A 106 16.39 -9.42 5.21
CA GLY A 106 17.25 -9.48 4.03
C GLY A 106 16.53 -9.11 2.72
N ASN A 107 15.32 -9.64 2.48
CA ASN A 107 14.58 -9.31 1.25
C ASN A 107 13.95 -7.91 1.27
N TYR A 108 13.62 -7.35 2.45
CA TYR A 108 13.06 -6.00 2.56
C TYR A 108 14.08 -4.95 2.18
N LEU A 109 15.33 -5.06 2.66
CA LEU A 109 16.37 -4.10 2.29
C LEU A 109 16.57 -4.09 0.77
N LYS A 110 16.71 -5.27 0.15
CA LYS A 110 16.83 -5.40 -1.30
C LYS A 110 15.62 -4.82 -2.03
N LEU A 111 14.41 -5.07 -1.52
CA LEU A 111 13.19 -4.51 -2.10
C LEU A 111 13.13 -2.98 -1.94
N TYR A 112 13.56 -2.46 -0.79
CA TYR A 112 13.63 -1.03 -0.54
C TYR A 112 14.64 -0.35 -1.48
N GLU A 113 15.83 -0.93 -1.63
CA GLU A 113 16.86 -0.46 -2.57
C GLU A 113 16.35 -0.46 -4.01
N ASP A 114 15.69 -1.53 -4.45
CA ASP A 114 15.19 -1.64 -5.82
C ASP A 114 14.02 -0.67 -6.09
N LYS A 115 13.08 -0.58 -5.14
CA LYS A 115 11.76 0.03 -5.38
C LYS A 115 11.59 1.43 -4.80
N ILE A 116 12.39 1.80 -3.80
CA ILE A 116 12.23 3.07 -3.06
C ILE A 116 13.41 4.00 -3.27
N ILE A 117 14.64 3.49 -3.39
CA ILE A 117 15.82 4.32 -3.64
C ILE A 117 15.86 4.72 -5.11
N GLY A 118 15.91 6.02 -5.40
CA GLY A 118 15.98 6.54 -6.77
C GLY A 118 15.37 7.92 -6.93
N GLU A 119 14.99 8.23 -8.17
CA GLU A 119 14.37 9.50 -8.56
C GLU A 119 12.87 9.57 -8.19
N GLY A 120 12.35 10.80 -8.12
CA GLY A 120 10.99 11.11 -7.74
C GLY A 120 10.77 11.39 -6.25
N ASP A 121 9.60 11.97 -5.96
CA ASP A 121 9.17 12.26 -4.60
C ASP A 121 8.87 10.97 -3.82
N PHE A 122 9.14 11.00 -2.52
CA PHE A 122 8.80 9.92 -1.61
C PHE A 122 7.50 10.22 -0.87
N TYR A 123 6.71 9.17 -0.69
CA TYR A 123 5.52 9.18 0.13
C TYR A 123 5.51 7.98 1.07
N TYR A 124 5.29 8.22 2.35
CA TYR A 124 4.89 7.19 3.32
C TYR A 124 3.49 7.49 3.84
N MET A 125 2.67 6.46 4.00
CA MET A 125 1.40 6.55 4.69
C MET A 125 1.20 5.33 5.60
N GLY A 126 1.00 5.53 6.89
CA GLY A 126 0.78 4.44 7.86
C GLY A 126 0.31 4.96 9.23
N ALA A 127 -0.37 4.14 10.03
CA ALA A 127 -0.93 4.62 11.32
C ALA A 127 0.12 4.87 12.43
N TYR A 128 1.38 4.51 12.18
CA TYR A 128 2.48 4.69 13.13
C TYR A 128 3.65 5.40 12.44
N PRO A 129 4.43 6.21 13.20
CA PRO A 129 5.66 6.80 12.70
C PRO A 129 6.63 5.75 12.15
N THR A 130 7.52 6.18 11.28
CA THR A 130 8.56 5.34 10.71
C THR A 130 9.70 5.16 11.71
N PHE A 131 10.25 3.94 11.81
CA PHE A 131 11.24 3.62 12.83
C PHE A 131 12.52 4.45 12.72
N TYR A 132 12.88 4.92 11.52
CA TYR A 132 14.08 5.73 11.28
C TYR A 132 13.94 7.21 11.72
N THR A 133 12.75 7.64 12.17
CA THR A 133 12.51 9.01 12.66
C THR A 133 12.60 9.13 14.18
N MET A 134 12.82 8.02 14.89
CA MET A 134 12.94 8.02 16.35
C MET A 134 14.31 8.51 16.83
N PRO A 135 14.43 9.01 18.07
CA PRO A 135 15.71 9.34 18.67
C PRO A 135 16.67 8.15 18.68
N GLU A 136 17.96 8.41 18.47
CA GLU A 136 18.99 7.36 18.46
C GLU A 136 19.04 6.57 19.78
N GLY A 137 18.79 7.24 20.91
CA GLY A 137 18.71 6.58 22.22
C GLY A 137 17.58 5.55 22.28
N LEU A 138 16.40 5.87 21.73
CA LEU A 138 15.28 4.94 21.65
C LEU A 138 15.60 3.76 20.71
N ALA A 139 16.24 4.02 19.57
CA ALA A 139 16.67 2.98 18.65
C ALA A 139 17.66 1.99 19.30
N LYS A 140 18.66 2.49 20.04
CA LYS A 140 19.61 1.65 20.81
C LYS A 140 18.93 0.83 21.91
N ASN A 141 17.92 1.40 22.57
CA ASN A 141 17.14 0.69 23.57
C ASN A 141 16.31 -0.44 22.95
N ILE A 142 15.73 -0.24 21.77
CA ILE A 142 15.00 -1.29 21.03
C ILE A 142 15.96 -2.40 20.60
N GLU A 143 17.10 -2.07 20.00
CA GLU A 143 18.14 -3.05 19.62
C GLU A 143 18.57 -3.90 20.83
N SER A 144 18.82 -3.26 21.98
CA SER A 144 19.22 -3.97 23.21
C SER A 144 18.16 -4.96 23.71
N LYS A 145 16.88 -4.70 23.44
CA LYS A 145 15.76 -5.61 23.77
C LYS A 145 15.59 -6.72 22.73
N TYR A 146 15.99 -6.47 21.48
CA TYR A 146 15.81 -7.38 20.35
C TYR A 146 17.09 -7.51 19.49
N PRO A 147 18.20 -8.02 20.05
CA PRO A 147 19.54 -7.95 19.43
C PRO A 147 19.68 -8.76 18.13
N ASP A 148 18.87 -9.80 17.94
CA ASP A 148 18.98 -10.69 16.76
C ASP A 148 18.21 -10.15 15.54
N ARG A 149 17.70 -8.91 15.60
CA ARG A 149 16.83 -8.34 14.58
C ARG A 149 17.52 -7.40 13.60
N GLY A 150 18.76 -6.99 13.88
CA GLY A 150 19.48 -5.99 13.06
C GLY A 150 18.73 -4.67 12.96
N PHE A 151 18.03 -4.27 14.03
CA PHE A 151 17.18 -3.08 14.04
C PHE A 151 18.03 -1.82 13.86
N LEU A 152 19.15 -1.72 14.58
CA LEU A 152 20.01 -0.54 14.54
C LEU A 152 20.67 -0.34 13.18
N ASP A 153 21.05 -1.42 12.50
CA ASP A 153 21.65 -1.35 11.15
C ASP A 153 20.64 -0.81 10.13
N LEU A 154 19.42 -1.35 10.11
CA LEU A 154 18.35 -0.86 9.23
C LEU A 154 17.89 0.55 9.60
N TYR A 155 17.85 0.88 10.89
CA TYR A 155 17.59 2.23 11.38
C TYR A 155 18.61 3.22 10.82
N ASN A 156 19.91 2.91 10.93
CA ASN A 156 20.98 3.79 10.45
C ASN A 156 20.92 3.94 8.93
N PHE A 157 20.71 2.84 8.20
CA PHE A 157 20.53 2.87 6.75
C PHE A 157 19.37 3.78 6.34
N ALA A 158 18.16 3.52 6.85
CA ALA A 158 16.97 4.26 6.45
C ALA A 158 17.01 5.73 6.92
N ARG A 159 17.64 6.02 8.06
CA ARG A 159 17.85 7.39 8.54
C ARG A 159 18.83 8.16 7.66
N ASN A 160 19.90 7.52 7.20
CA ASN A 160 20.82 8.14 6.23
C ASN A 160 20.12 8.39 4.90
N GLU A 161 19.30 7.46 4.42
CA GLU A 161 18.50 7.64 3.19
C GLU A 161 17.48 8.77 3.30
N LEU A 162 16.81 8.91 4.46
CA LEU A 162 15.93 10.04 4.78
C LEU A 162 16.70 11.36 4.65
N ILE A 163 17.83 11.48 5.36
CA ILE A 163 18.66 12.69 5.39
C ILE A 163 19.14 13.00 3.98
N PHE A 164 19.74 12.04 3.28
CA PHE A 164 20.24 12.21 1.93
C PHE A 164 19.14 12.66 0.96
N SER A 165 18.01 11.94 0.93
CA SER A 165 16.89 12.26 0.04
C SER A 165 16.30 13.64 0.34
N SER A 166 16.20 14.02 1.61
CA SER A 166 15.64 15.30 2.03
C SER A 166 16.48 16.52 1.64
N THR A 167 17.73 16.34 1.18
CA THR A 167 18.54 17.44 0.65
C THR A 167 18.07 17.91 -0.73
N ASN A 168 17.46 17.04 -1.54
CA ASN A 168 17.19 17.32 -2.96
C ASN A 168 15.77 16.95 -3.44
N LYS A 169 15.03 16.13 -2.68
CA LYS A 169 13.74 15.55 -3.12
C LYS A 169 12.66 15.75 -2.05
N ALA A 170 11.41 15.92 -2.46
CA ALA A 170 10.32 16.02 -1.50
C ALA A 170 10.05 14.66 -0.86
N LEU A 171 9.87 14.70 0.46
CA LEU A 171 9.75 13.52 1.29
C LEU A 171 8.57 13.76 2.21
N SER A 172 7.44 13.10 1.94
CA SER A 172 6.19 13.35 2.63
C SER A 172 5.72 12.12 3.41
N GLU A 173 5.56 12.25 4.72
CA GLU A 173 5.03 11.18 5.56
C GLU A 173 3.66 11.57 6.13
N LEU A 174 2.66 10.72 5.94
CA LEU A 174 1.32 10.86 6.50
C LEU A 174 1.10 9.78 7.55
N VAL A 175 1.08 10.18 8.83
CA VAL A 175 0.99 9.24 9.95
C VAL A 175 -0.03 9.67 11.00
N ASN A 176 -0.39 8.78 11.92
CA ASN A 176 -1.22 9.15 13.06
C ASN A 176 -0.33 9.55 14.25
N LEU A 177 -0.23 10.86 14.52
CA LEU A 177 0.55 11.41 15.63
C LEU A 177 -0.31 11.80 16.83
N SER A 178 -1.57 11.34 16.91
CA SER A 178 -2.43 11.66 18.04
C SER A 178 -1.91 11.01 19.32
N THR A 179 -1.94 11.76 20.43
CA THR A 179 -1.52 11.30 21.75
C THR A 179 -2.62 10.55 22.49
N GLY A 180 -3.84 10.47 21.94
CA GLY A 180 -4.99 9.80 22.54
C GLY A 180 -5.32 8.42 21.96
N LYS A 181 -4.44 7.84 21.13
CA LYS A 181 -4.65 6.54 20.49
C LYS A 181 -4.26 5.36 21.38
N GLU A 182 -4.79 4.18 21.07
CA GLU A 182 -4.39 2.92 21.69
C GLU A 182 -3.02 2.47 21.13
N GLY A 183 -2.03 2.35 22.02
CA GLY A 183 -0.68 1.87 21.70
C GLY A 183 0.21 2.89 20.97
N TYR A 184 1.49 2.92 21.37
CA TYR A 184 2.53 3.66 20.68
C TYR A 184 3.65 2.72 20.30
N GLY A 185 4.22 2.90 19.12
CA GLY A 185 5.22 1.97 18.64
C GLY A 185 5.55 2.19 17.19
N VAL A 186 6.36 1.29 16.66
CA VAL A 186 6.74 1.22 15.26
C VAL A 186 6.57 -0.21 14.78
N TYR A 187 6.27 -0.36 13.49
CA TYR A 187 6.35 -1.66 12.87
C TYR A 187 7.77 -1.94 12.37
N PHE A 188 8.29 -3.13 12.69
CA PHE A 188 9.59 -3.61 12.25
C PHE A 188 9.56 -5.13 12.12
N GLY A 189 10.01 -5.67 10.98
CA GLY A 189 10.10 -7.12 10.77
C GLY A 189 8.79 -7.88 11.03
N ASN A 190 7.67 -7.41 10.48
CA ASN A 190 6.29 -7.88 10.72
C ASN A 190 5.75 -7.77 12.15
N GLU A 191 6.53 -7.27 13.10
CA GLU A 191 6.07 -7.10 14.46
C GLU A 191 5.81 -5.64 14.78
N PHE A 192 4.87 -5.42 15.70
CA PHE A 192 4.64 -4.12 16.30
C PHE A 192 5.51 -4.02 17.56
N ILE A 193 6.52 -3.16 17.53
CA ILE A 193 7.37 -2.86 18.68
C ILE A 193 6.73 -1.72 19.46
N GLU A 194 6.07 -2.07 20.56
CA GLU A 194 5.44 -1.10 21.45
C GLU A 194 6.47 -0.39 22.35
N TYR A 195 6.27 0.91 22.57
CA TYR A 195 7.05 1.73 23.50
C TYR A 195 6.15 2.66 24.32
N SER A 196 6.72 3.30 25.35
CA SER A 196 5.93 4.10 26.30
C SER A 196 5.36 5.37 25.66
N LYS A 197 4.43 6.01 26.36
CA LYS A 197 3.93 7.33 25.94
C LYS A 197 5.03 8.38 25.97
N GLU A 198 5.94 8.29 26.93
CA GLU A 198 7.10 9.18 27.05
C GLU A 198 8.02 9.01 25.84
N ASP A 199 8.36 7.76 25.47
CA ASP A 199 9.14 7.43 24.28
C ASP A 199 8.46 7.95 23.01
N PHE A 200 7.12 7.90 22.95
CA PHE A 200 6.36 8.47 21.83
C PHE A 200 6.47 9.99 21.74
N LEU A 201 6.46 10.70 22.88
CA LEU A 201 6.60 12.15 22.90
C LEU A 201 8.00 12.58 22.47
N ASP A 202 9.03 11.83 22.88
CA ASP A 202 10.41 12.02 22.42
C ASP A 202 10.54 11.75 20.91
N HIS A 203 9.86 10.71 20.42
CA HIS A 203 9.77 10.42 18.99
C HIS A 203 9.10 11.58 18.22
N LEU A 204 7.97 12.10 18.71
CA LEU A 204 7.31 13.25 18.11
C LEU A 204 8.19 14.51 18.10
N ALA A 205 8.96 14.74 19.16
CA ALA A 205 9.91 15.84 19.23
C ALA A 205 11.01 15.70 18.16
N GLU A 206 11.51 14.48 17.97
CA GLU A 206 12.53 14.21 16.97
C GLU A 206 12.02 14.35 15.53
N ILE A 207 10.81 13.87 15.24
CA ILE A 207 10.15 14.08 13.94
C ILE A 207 10.07 15.58 13.62
N LYS A 208 9.68 16.41 14.61
CA LYS A 208 9.64 17.88 14.44
C LYS A 208 11.02 18.47 14.23
N ASN A 209 12.04 17.98 14.93
CA ASN A 209 13.42 18.43 14.74
C ASN A 209 13.91 18.12 13.31
N LEU A 210 13.76 16.87 12.87
CA LEU A 210 14.10 16.45 11.50
C LEU A 210 13.39 17.32 10.46
N SER A 211 12.09 17.55 10.63
CA SER A 211 11.29 18.32 9.65
C SER A 211 11.64 19.81 9.64
N ARG A 212 12.21 20.35 10.72
CA ARG A 212 12.80 21.70 10.76
C ARG A 212 14.20 21.76 10.16
N SER A 213 15.00 20.72 10.37
CA SER A 213 16.38 20.63 9.87
C SER A 213 16.43 20.40 8.36
N PHE A 214 15.43 19.73 7.79
CA PHE A 214 15.40 19.35 6.38
C PHE A 214 14.13 19.89 5.70
N SER A 215 14.27 20.97 4.93
CA SER A 215 13.14 21.70 4.33
C SER A 215 12.28 20.88 3.37
N ASN A 216 12.81 19.80 2.79
CA ASN A 216 12.06 18.91 1.91
C ASN A 216 11.40 17.74 2.64
N TYR A 217 11.66 17.56 3.95
CA TYR A 217 11.00 16.56 4.77
C TYR A 217 9.74 17.15 5.39
N ASN A 218 8.58 16.66 4.96
CA ASN A 218 7.26 17.14 5.34
C ASN A 218 6.48 16.04 6.03
N VAL A 219 5.93 16.34 7.20
CA VAL A 219 5.15 15.36 7.96
C VAL A 219 3.74 15.88 8.22
N TYR A 220 2.77 15.00 8.04
CA TYR A 220 1.35 15.27 8.14
C TYR A 220 0.71 14.28 9.11
N SER A 221 -0.19 14.78 9.95
CA SER A 221 -0.94 13.98 10.91
C SER A 221 -2.38 13.78 10.47
N SER A 222 -2.87 12.55 10.53
CA SER A 222 -4.28 12.20 10.36
C SER A 222 -4.65 10.99 11.22
N GLU A 223 -5.84 11.05 11.84
CA GLU A 223 -6.41 9.92 12.58
C GLU A 223 -7.09 8.90 11.65
N ASN A 224 -7.40 9.30 10.41
CA ASN A 224 -8.11 8.50 9.42
C ASN A 224 -7.16 7.64 8.57
N ILE A 225 -6.31 6.85 9.23
CA ILE A 225 -5.36 5.93 8.58
C ILE A 225 -5.61 4.52 9.09
N ASN A 226 -5.72 3.55 8.18
CA ASN A 226 -5.92 2.15 8.55
C ASN A 226 -4.65 1.60 9.23
N PRO A 227 -4.71 1.10 10.47
CA PRO A 227 -3.53 0.61 11.18
C PRO A 227 -2.96 -0.70 10.65
N ASN A 228 -3.70 -1.40 9.79
CA ASN A 228 -3.27 -2.67 9.21
C ASN A 228 -2.49 -2.52 7.89
N ILE A 229 -2.28 -1.27 7.43
CA ILE A 229 -1.64 -0.97 6.14
C ILE A 229 -0.61 0.14 6.33
N SER A 230 0.57 -0.09 5.74
CA SER A 230 1.48 1.01 5.40
C SER A 230 1.83 0.96 3.92
N ILE A 231 1.99 2.15 3.33
CA ILE A 231 2.38 2.31 1.93
C ILE A 231 3.66 3.14 1.91
N LEU A 232 4.70 2.60 1.28
CA LEU A 232 5.92 3.31 0.94
C LEU A 232 5.96 3.45 -0.57
N MET A 233 6.23 4.64 -1.07
CA MET A 233 6.21 4.91 -2.49
C MET A 233 7.30 5.88 -2.89
N ARG A 234 7.89 5.63 -4.05
CA ARG A 234 8.74 6.57 -4.78
C ARG A 234 8.16 6.74 -6.18
N GLU A 235 7.77 7.96 -6.55
CA GLU A 235 6.92 8.20 -7.73
C GLU A 235 7.46 7.61 -9.02
N GLU A 236 8.77 7.67 -9.23
CA GLU A 236 9.40 7.18 -10.46
C GLU A 236 9.98 5.77 -10.34
N ARG A 237 9.86 5.13 -9.17
CA ARG A 237 10.39 3.78 -8.92
C ARG A 237 9.31 2.74 -8.66
N GLY A 238 8.64 2.79 -7.51
CA GLY A 238 7.74 1.71 -7.12
C GLY A 238 6.94 1.97 -5.85
N VAL A 239 6.06 1.03 -5.54
CA VAL A 239 5.22 1.04 -4.33
C VAL A 239 5.39 -0.26 -3.57
N ILE A 240 5.68 -0.15 -2.29
CA ILE A 240 5.65 -1.23 -1.31
C ILE A 240 4.41 -1.03 -0.44
N ILE A 241 3.53 -2.02 -0.39
CA ILE A 241 2.38 -2.05 0.52
C ILE A 241 2.61 -3.16 1.53
N GLU A 242 2.63 -2.79 2.81
CA GLU A 242 2.90 -3.71 3.91
C GLU A 242 1.59 -4.05 4.61
N ARG A 243 1.30 -5.36 4.69
CA ARG A 243 0.19 -5.89 5.49
C ARG A 243 0.66 -6.04 6.93
N ARG A 244 0.02 -5.34 7.85
CA ARG A 244 0.34 -5.40 9.29
C ARG A 244 -0.62 -6.30 10.09
N LYS A 245 -1.41 -7.13 9.39
CA LYS A 245 -2.31 -8.13 9.95
C LYS A 245 -2.27 -9.41 9.11
N GLU A 246 -2.45 -10.55 9.76
CA GLU A 246 -2.45 -11.87 9.11
C GLU A 246 -3.49 -11.97 7.95
N PRO A 247 -3.11 -12.52 6.78
CA PRO A 247 -1.77 -13.01 6.44
C PRO A 247 -0.77 -11.87 6.21
N PHE A 248 0.33 -11.87 6.97
CA PHE A 248 1.40 -10.88 6.76
C PHE A 248 1.98 -11.01 5.34
N GLY A 249 2.43 -9.89 4.80
CA GLY A 249 3.05 -9.91 3.49
C GLY A 249 3.36 -8.51 2.98
N ILE A 250 4.36 -8.47 2.10
CA ILE A 250 4.68 -7.29 1.33
C ILE A 250 4.13 -7.50 -0.08
N LEU A 251 3.35 -6.53 -0.52
CA LEU A 251 2.86 -6.44 -1.88
C LEU A 251 3.69 -5.38 -2.61
N TYR A 252 4.22 -5.76 -3.76
CA TYR A 252 4.89 -4.83 -4.65
C TYR A 252 4.07 -4.61 -5.93
N LEU A 253 3.96 -3.35 -6.35
CA LEU A 253 3.20 -2.91 -7.53
C LEU A 253 4.12 -2.30 -8.60
N GLU A 254 4.05 -2.85 -9.82
CA GLU A 254 4.75 -2.33 -11.02
C GLU A 254 3.86 -1.52 -11.96
N GLU A 255 2.55 -1.74 -11.92
CA GLU A 255 1.65 -1.18 -12.93
C GLU A 255 1.56 0.35 -12.81
N GLU A 256 1.93 1.05 -13.88
CA GLU A 256 2.19 2.49 -13.88
C GLU A 256 0.95 3.34 -13.59
N ASN A 257 -0.21 2.94 -14.12
CA ASN A 257 -1.46 3.67 -13.90
C ASN A 257 -1.88 3.59 -12.43
N LEU A 258 -1.78 2.40 -11.83
CA LEU A 258 -2.10 2.19 -10.42
C LEU A 258 -1.09 2.87 -9.50
N ARG A 259 0.21 2.88 -9.86
CA ARG A 259 1.22 3.66 -9.15
C ARG A 259 0.85 5.14 -9.15
N SER A 260 0.50 5.69 -10.30
CA SER A 260 0.08 7.10 -10.43
C SER A 260 -1.19 7.40 -9.63
N ALA A 261 -2.16 6.48 -9.65
CA ALA A 261 -3.38 6.59 -8.85
C ALA A 261 -3.11 6.54 -7.34
N LEU A 262 -2.16 5.72 -6.89
CA LEU A 262 -1.75 5.65 -5.48
C LEU A 262 -1.04 6.93 -5.03
N SER A 263 -0.16 7.51 -5.87
CA SER A 263 0.43 8.83 -5.58
C SER A 263 -0.66 9.87 -5.36
N TYR A 264 -1.61 9.98 -6.30
CA TYR A 264 -2.68 10.96 -6.17
C TYR A 264 -3.56 10.69 -4.94
N TYR A 265 -3.87 9.42 -4.64
CA TYR A 265 -4.59 9.03 -3.45
C TYR A 265 -3.89 9.52 -2.17
N ILE A 266 -2.57 9.32 -2.04
CA ILE A 266 -1.80 9.80 -0.89
C ILE A 266 -1.77 11.34 -0.85
N LYS A 267 -1.51 12.00 -1.98
CA LYS A 267 -1.51 13.47 -2.10
C LYS A 267 -2.85 14.08 -1.66
N ARG A 268 -3.98 13.45 -2.00
CA ARG A 268 -5.31 13.87 -1.57
C ARG A 268 -5.56 13.66 -0.08
N LYS A 269 -5.00 12.59 0.52
CA LYS A 269 -5.05 12.41 1.98
C LYS A 269 -4.19 13.46 2.70
N ILE A 270 -3.02 13.79 2.14
CA ILE A 270 -2.12 14.83 2.65
C ILE A 270 -2.79 16.22 2.61
N SER A 271 -3.50 16.56 1.53
CA SER A 271 -4.08 17.91 1.35
C SER A 271 -5.13 18.29 2.39
N VAL A 272 -5.76 17.30 3.03
CA VAL A 272 -6.73 17.47 4.13
C VAL A 272 -6.14 17.15 5.51
N ALA A 273 -4.88 16.72 5.58
CA ALA A 273 -4.20 16.36 6.82
C ALA A 273 -3.53 17.57 7.49
N LYS A 274 -3.25 17.44 8.78
CA LYS A 274 -2.65 18.53 9.56
C LYS A 274 -1.12 18.50 9.39
N ASN A 275 -0.54 19.52 8.75
CA ASN A 275 0.92 19.62 8.61
C ASN A 275 1.56 19.99 9.97
N ILE A 276 2.56 19.23 10.41
CA ILE A 276 3.16 19.44 11.73
C ILE A 276 4.16 20.60 11.77
N ASN A 277 4.70 21.03 10.63
CA ASN A 277 5.64 22.16 10.54
C ASN A 277 4.96 23.51 10.69
N ARG A 278 3.62 23.54 10.62
CA ARG A 278 2.81 24.74 10.82
C ARG A 278 2.24 24.82 12.25
N LEU A 279 2.79 24.02 13.19
CA LEU A 279 2.47 24.00 14.62
C LEU A 279 3.68 24.39 15.46
#